data_AF-A0A7U9QXS4-F1
#
_entry.id   AF-A0A7U9QXS4-F1
#
_cell.length_a   1.000
_cell.length_b   1.000
_cell.length_c   1.000
_cell.angle_alpha   90.00
_cell.angle_beta   90.00
_cell.angle_gamma   90.00
#
_symmetry.space_group_name_H-M   'P 1'
#
loop_
_entity.id
_entity.type
_entity.pdbx_description
1 polymer ?
#
loop_
_entity_poly.entity_id
_entity_poly.type
_entity_poly.pdbx_seq_one_letter_code
_entity_poly.pdbx_strand_id
1 'polypeptide(L)'
;MGFFGNNKDEAMAAAVEAANKGEAEETTTEQQAAGAAEESKVIEMPKRKPFALWEVGGQSYKLKLKTSAIVDLESKYKTNLMNIMGSGQGGMPALSVMLDVAHAAMKDWNHGITKNGVMDIFNRYIEEGGSQLSFYMTVYMEIFTVSGFFSVNLSNQMGEALQEAQETM
;
A
#
# COMPACT_ATOMS: atom_id res chain seq x y z
N MET A 1 1.30 20.50 -48.80
CA MET A 1 0.91 21.19 -47.55
C MET A 1 0.53 20.11 -46.55
N GLY A 2 1.50 19.59 -45.80
CA GLY A 2 1.31 18.52 -44.83
C GLY A 2 1.94 18.98 -43.52
N PHE A 3 1.09 19.41 -42.58
CA PHE A 3 1.46 19.77 -41.23
C PHE A 3 0.65 18.89 -40.28
N PHE A 4 1.29 18.53 -39.16
CA PHE A 4 0.78 17.85 -37.96
C PHE A 4 0.97 16.33 -37.84
N GLY A 5 1.86 15.98 -36.91
CA GLY A 5 1.72 14.77 -36.09
C GLY A 5 3.00 13.98 -35.87
N ASN A 6 3.95 14.49 -35.06
CA ASN A 6 4.94 13.62 -34.39
C ASN A 6 5.70 14.24 -33.18
N ASN A 7 5.41 15.50 -32.78
CA ASN A 7 6.24 16.19 -31.77
C ASN A 7 5.71 16.13 -30.32
N LYS A 8 4.67 15.34 -30.02
CA LYS A 8 4.08 15.31 -28.66
C LYS A 8 4.62 14.18 -27.78
N ASP A 9 5.11 13.09 -28.37
CA ASP A 9 5.63 11.95 -27.63
C ASP A 9 7.10 12.13 -27.19
N GLU A 10 7.92 12.87 -27.96
CA GLU A 10 9.30 13.20 -27.56
C GLU A 10 9.35 14.17 -26.36
N ALA A 11 8.39 15.09 -26.27
CA ALA A 11 8.33 16.06 -25.17
C ALA A 11 7.99 15.40 -23.82
N MET A 12 7.20 14.32 -23.83
CA MET A 12 6.83 13.60 -22.62
C MET A 12 7.94 12.65 -22.16
N ALA A 13 8.66 12.00 -23.10
CA ALA A 13 9.82 11.18 -22.78
C ALA A 13 11.00 12.02 -22.22
N ALA A 14 11.25 13.20 -22.79
CA ALA A 14 12.28 14.12 -22.31
C ALA A 14 11.98 14.69 -20.90
N ALA A 15 10.69 14.93 -20.57
CA ALA A 15 10.29 15.40 -19.25
C ALA A 15 10.48 14.32 -18.15
N VAL A 16 10.26 13.05 -18.49
CA VAL A 16 10.46 11.93 -17.56
C VAL A 16 11.94 11.64 -17.32
N GLU A 17 12.81 11.84 -18.32
CA GLU A 17 14.27 11.70 -18.14
C GLU A 17 14.90 12.89 -17.41
N ALA A 18 14.40 14.11 -17.62
CA ALA A 18 14.86 15.31 -16.89
C ALA A 18 14.48 15.27 -15.40
N ALA A 19 13.29 14.74 -15.07
CA ALA A 19 12.88 14.54 -13.67
C ALA A 19 13.76 13.49 -12.96
N ASN A 20 14.22 12.47 -13.69
CA ASN A 20 15.04 11.39 -13.12
C ASN A 20 16.54 11.75 -13.01
N LYS A 21 17.00 12.83 -13.66
CA LYS A 21 18.38 13.37 -13.53
C LYS A 21 18.47 14.50 -12.49
N GLY A 22 17.38 15.19 -12.20
CA GLY A 22 17.35 16.30 -11.22
C GLY A 22 17.47 15.87 -9.75
N GLU A 23 17.28 14.59 -9.43
CA GLU A 23 17.43 14.08 -8.06
C GLU A 23 18.86 13.65 -7.70
N ALA A 24 19.82 13.76 -8.64
CA ALA A 24 21.19 13.27 -8.44
C ALA A 24 22.26 14.36 -8.20
N GLU A 25 21.93 15.66 -8.30
CA GLU A 25 22.95 16.73 -8.36
C GLU A 25 22.83 17.89 -7.36
N GLU A 26 21.91 17.87 -6.40
CA GLU A 26 21.93 18.85 -5.30
C GLU A 26 22.48 18.24 -4.01
N THR A 27 23.78 17.94 -3.99
CA THR A 27 24.64 18.14 -2.81
C THR A 27 26.09 18.04 -3.26
N THR A 28 26.72 19.15 -3.62
CA THR A 28 28.17 19.37 -3.38
C THR A 28 28.46 20.86 -3.54
N THR A 29 28.78 21.53 -2.44
CA THR A 29 29.84 22.55 -2.47
C THR A 29 30.69 22.37 -1.22
N GLU A 30 31.97 22.16 -1.48
CA GLU A 30 33.05 21.76 -0.59
C GLU A 30 33.39 22.78 0.50
N GLN A 31 33.90 22.28 1.64
CA GLN A 31 35.21 22.71 2.15
C GLN A 31 35.81 21.67 3.10
N GLN A 32 37.12 21.46 2.93
CA GLN A 32 37.92 20.31 3.33
C GLN A 32 38.50 20.38 4.76
N ALA A 33 38.83 19.17 5.25
CA ALA A 33 39.97 18.78 6.09
C ALA A 33 39.91 18.99 7.62
N ALA A 34 39.70 17.87 8.33
CA ALA A 34 40.60 17.37 9.38
C ALA A 34 40.06 16.04 9.92
N GLY A 35 40.92 15.04 10.09
CA GLY A 35 40.52 13.69 10.48
C GLY A 35 40.01 13.57 11.91
N ALA A 36 39.01 12.72 12.09
CA ALA A 36 38.79 11.86 13.23
C ALA A 36 37.68 10.88 12.84
N ALA A 37 37.78 9.63 13.31
CA ALA A 37 36.77 8.61 13.09
C ALA A 37 35.41 9.08 13.65
N GLU A 38 34.40 9.20 12.79
CA GLU A 38 33.01 9.30 13.22
C GLU A 38 32.21 8.15 12.59
N GLU A 39 31.99 7.15 13.44
CA GLU A 39 30.79 6.34 13.58
C GLU A 39 29.94 6.13 12.32
N SER A 40 29.98 4.88 11.86
CA SER A 40 28.93 4.30 11.02
C SER A 40 27.58 4.51 11.71
N LYS A 41 26.86 5.58 11.35
CA LYS A 41 25.43 5.69 11.61
C LYS A 41 24.77 4.49 10.96
N VAL A 42 24.42 3.51 11.78
CA VAL A 42 23.43 2.50 11.43
C VAL A 42 22.18 3.30 11.10
N ILE A 43 21.93 3.53 9.82
CA ILE A 43 20.63 4.01 9.36
C ILE A 43 19.69 2.87 9.71
N GLU A 44 18.98 2.99 10.85
CA GLU A 44 17.89 2.09 11.16
C GLU A 44 16.88 2.22 10.04
N MET A 45 16.97 1.32 9.06
CA MET A 45 15.97 1.22 8.02
C MET A 45 14.65 1.03 8.75
N PRO A 46 13.68 1.95 8.57
CA PRO A 46 12.40 1.80 9.23
C PRO A 46 11.86 0.41 8.84
N LYS A 47 11.53 -0.40 9.85
CA LYS A 47 11.10 -1.79 9.63
C LYS A 47 9.60 -1.79 9.41
N ARG A 48 9.18 -2.37 8.28
CA ARG A 48 7.75 -2.56 7.97
C ARG A 48 7.10 -3.44 9.04
N LYS A 49 5.86 -3.11 9.43
CA LYS A 49 5.06 -3.99 10.28
C LYS A 49 4.98 -5.39 9.64
N PRO A 50 5.07 -6.47 10.41
CA PRO A 50 5.15 -7.82 9.87
C PRO A 50 3.83 -8.31 9.28
N PHE A 51 2.68 -7.83 9.77
CA PHE A 51 1.31 -8.15 9.36
C PHE A 51 0.35 -7.07 9.86
N ALA A 52 -0.85 -7.01 9.27
CA ALA A 52 -1.97 -6.19 9.71
C ALA A 52 -2.87 -7.01 10.66
N LEU A 53 -3.61 -6.33 11.53
CA LEU A 53 -4.52 -6.97 12.48
C LEU A 53 -5.95 -6.49 12.24
N TRP A 54 -6.88 -7.44 12.21
CA TRP A 54 -8.30 -7.15 12.20
C TRP A 54 -8.97 -7.83 13.38
N GLU A 55 -9.54 -7.06 14.30
CA GLU A 55 -10.20 -7.57 15.49
C GLU A 55 -11.70 -7.55 15.30
N VAL A 56 -12.32 -8.72 15.50
CA VAL A 56 -13.78 -8.91 15.40
C VAL A 56 -14.21 -10.01 16.35
N GLY A 57 -15.27 -9.79 17.13
CA GLY A 57 -15.83 -10.82 18.01
C GLY A 57 -14.86 -11.26 19.11
N GLY A 58 -13.95 -10.38 19.53
CA GLY A 58 -12.86 -10.72 20.46
C GLY A 58 -11.78 -11.66 19.88
N GLN A 59 -11.75 -11.84 18.55
CA GLN A 59 -10.71 -12.59 17.85
C GLN A 59 -9.87 -11.65 16.98
N SER A 60 -8.53 -11.77 17.06
CA SER A 60 -7.61 -11.00 16.21
C SER A 60 -7.14 -11.84 15.02
N TYR A 61 -7.44 -11.39 13.80
CA TYR A 61 -7.04 -12.01 12.55
C TYR A 61 -5.77 -11.34 12.01
N LYS A 62 -4.74 -12.15 11.72
CA LYS A 62 -3.50 -11.69 11.09
C LYS A 62 -3.65 -11.69 9.58
N LEU A 63 -3.30 -10.57 8.95
CA LEU A 63 -3.51 -10.34 7.53
C LEU A 63 -2.21 -9.89 6.87
N LYS A 64 -1.79 -10.59 5.82
CA LYS A 64 -0.72 -10.16 4.91
C LYS A 64 -0.78 -10.94 3.60
N LEU A 65 -0.61 -10.25 2.48
CA LEU A 65 -0.47 -10.89 1.19
C LEU A 65 0.98 -11.34 0.98
N LYS A 66 1.12 -12.62 0.63
CA LYS A 66 2.36 -13.16 0.03
C LYS A 66 2.27 -13.10 -1.49
N THR A 67 3.41 -13.24 -2.15
CA THR A 67 3.53 -13.23 -3.61
C THR A 67 2.55 -14.18 -4.31
N SER A 68 2.32 -15.39 -3.78
CA SER A 68 1.35 -16.33 -4.34
C SER A 68 -0.08 -15.79 -4.32
N ALA A 69 -0.51 -15.25 -3.18
CA ALA A 69 -1.82 -14.64 -3.03
C ALA A 69 -2.00 -13.42 -3.95
N ILE A 70 -0.94 -12.63 -4.15
CA ILE A 70 -0.93 -11.49 -5.07
C ILE A 70 -1.17 -11.98 -6.51
N VAL A 71 -0.38 -12.94 -6.99
CA VAL A 71 -0.50 -13.49 -8.36
C VAL A 71 -1.87 -14.12 -8.60
N ASP A 72 -2.43 -14.81 -7.60
CA ASP A 72 -3.78 -15.40 -7.68
C ASP A 72 -4.86 -14.32 -7.81
N LEU A 73 -4.76 -13.24 -7.03
CA LEU A 73 -5.70 -12.11 -7.09
C LEU A 73 -5.61 -11.38 -8.44
N GLU A 74 -4.39 -11.14 -8.95
CA GLU A 74 -4.20 -10.51 -10.26
C GLU A 74 -4.77 -11.37 -11.39
N SER A 75 -4.56 -12.68 -11.30
CA SER A 75 -5.11 -13.65 -12.26
C SER A 75 -6.64 -13.67 -12.25
N LYS A 76 -7.25 -13.47 -11.08
CA LYS A 76 -8.71 -13.43 -10.88
C LYS A 76 -9.31 -12.12 -11.40
N TYR A 77 -8.70 -10.98 -11.10
CA TYR A 77 -9.22 -9.66 -11.48
C TYR A 77 -8.71 -9.14 -12.83
N LYS A 78 -7.78 -9.86 -13.46
CA LYS A 78 -7.16 -9.50 -14.75
C LYS A 78 -6.53 -8.11 -14.73
N THR A 79 -6.02 -7.70 -13.57
CA THR A 79 -5.41 -6.39 -13.34
C THR A 79 -4.45 -6.49 -12.16
N ASN A 80 -3.54 -5.53 -12.04
CA ASN A 80 -2.61 -5.49 -10.92
C ASN A 80 -3.31 -5.07 -9.61
N LEU A 81 -2.68 -5.38 -8.47
CA LEU A 81 -3.26 -5.06 -7.17
C LEU A 81 -3.31 -3.56 -6.85
N MET A 82 -2.47 -2.73 -7.47
CA MET A 82 -2.52 -1.27 -7.30
C MET A 82 -3.82 -0.68 -7.87
N ASN A 83 -4.30 -1.19 -9.00
CA ASN A 83 -5.53 -0.75 -9.64
C ASN A 83 -6.80 -1.09 -8.83
N ILE A 84 -6.72 -2.09 -7.95
CA ILE A 84 -7.83 -2.47 -7.07
C ILE A 84 -7.67 -1.97 -5.64
N MET A 85 -6.54 -1.34 -5.29
CA MET A 85 -6.34 -0.66 -4.01
C MET A 85 -7.23 0.58 -3.91
N GLY A 86 -7.24 1.38 -4.97
CA GLY A 86 -8.24 2.42 -5.23
C GLY A 86 -8.57 2.30 -6.70
N SER A 87 -9.84 2.04 -7.05
CA SER A 87 -10.24 1.95 -8.45
C SER A 87 -9.72 3.20 -9.18
N GLY A 88 -9.10 3.02 -10.36
CA GLY A 88 -8.24 3.98 -11.09
C GLY A 88 -8.80 5.37 -11.42
N GLN A 89 -9.86 5.80 -10.75
CA GLN A 89 -10.47 7.13 -10.72
C GLN A 89 -10.56 7.70 -9.29
N GLY A 90 -9.78 7.17 -8.33
CA GLY A 90 -9.76 7.65 -6.93
C GLY A 90 -10.90 7.13 -6.06
N GLY A 91 -11.61 6.09 -6.50
CA GLY A 91 -12.78 5.53 -5.81
C GLY A 91 -12.44 4.32 -4.94
N MET A 92 -13.14 4.20 -3.80
CA MET A 92 -13.11 3.04 -2.92
C MET A 92 -13.48 1.74 -3.70
N PRO A 93 -12.70 0.65 -3.58
CA PRO A 93 -13.00 -0.61 -4.25
C PRO A 93 -14.35 -1.19 -3.85
N ALA A 94 -14.91 -2.08 -4.68
CA ALA A 94 -16.12 -2.81 -4.31
C ALA A 94 -15.85 -3.69 -3.06
N LEU A 95 -16.83 -3.79 -2.14
CA LEU A 95 -16.70 -4.58 -0.92
C LEU A 95 -16.27 -6.03 -1.21
N SER A 96 -16.83 -6.64 -2.27
CA SER A 96 -16.46 -7.99 -2.69
C SER A 96 -14.96 -8.15 -2.96
N VAL A 97 -14.33 -7.10 -3.51
CA VAL A 97 -12.88 -7.07 -3.78
C VAL A 97 -12.13 -6.94 -2.47
N MET A 98 -12.56 -6.06 -1.58
CA MET A 98 -11.92 -5.90 -0.28
C MET A 98 -11.93 -7.19 0.54
N LEU A 99 -13.07 -7.88 0.56
CA LEU A 99 -13.21 -9.16 1.26
C LEU A 99 -12.40 -10.28 0.60
N ASP A 100 -12.26 -10.27 -0.73
CA ASP A 100 -11.41 -11.24 -1.43
C ASP A 100 -9.92 -11.02 -1.12
N VAL A 101 -9.48 -9.76 -1.01
CA VAL A 101 -8.11 -9.42 -0.59
C VAL A 101 -7.88 -9.80 0.87
N ALA A 102 -8.81 -9.47 1.77
CA ALA A 102 -8.73 -9.88 3.17
C ALA A 102 -8.68 -11.41 3.30
N HIS A 103 -9.51 -12.14 2.52
CA HIS A 103 -9.50 -13.60 2.46
C HIS A 103 -8.16 -14.15 1.99
N ALA A 104 -7.57 -13.56 0.95
CA ALA A 104 -6.27 -13.97 0.47
C ALA A 104 -5.16 -13.68 1.51
N ALA A 105 -5.26 -12.55 2.23
CA ALA A 105 -4.29 -12.11 3.22
C ALA A 105 -4.32 -12.91 4.53
N MET A 106 -5.46 -13.51 4.89
CA MET A 106 -5.59 -14.35 6.09
C MET A 106 -5.23 -15.82 5.85
N LYS A 107 -5.15 -16.27 4.59
CA LYS A 107 -4.94 -17.68 4.25
C LYS A 107 -3.72 -18.28 4.93
N ASP A 108 -2.66 -17.51 5.15
CA ASP A 108 -1.41 -18.01 5.74
C ASP A 108 -1.49 -18.33 7.23
N TRP A 109 -2.42 -17.71 7.97
CA TRP A 109 -2.60 -17.96 9.41
C TRP A 109 -3.89 -18.73 9.68
N ASN A 110 -4.88 -18.60 8.80
CA ASN A 110 -6.23 -19.11 8.99
C ASN A 110 -6.68 -19.90 7.76
N HIS A 111 -5.99 -21.00 7.46
CA HIS A 111 -6.25 -21.87 6.31
C HIS A 111 -7.70 -22.40 6.21
N GLY A 112 -8.44 -22.45 7.32
CA GLY A 112 -9.80 -22.99 7.38
C GLY A 112 -10.91 -21.98 7.06
N ILE A 113 -10.61 -20.70 6.90
CA ILE A 113 -11.65 -19.68 6.67
C ILE A 113 -12.01 -19.67 5.18
N THR A 114 -13.29 -19.89 4.90
CA THR A 114 -13.85 -19.81 3.54
C THR A 114 -14.20 -18.36 3.19
N LYS A 115 -14.47 -18.09 1.91
CA LYS A 115 -14.93 -16.76 1.48
C LYS A 115 -16.22 -16.33 2.21
N ASN A 116 -17.16 -17.26 2.41
CA ASN A 116 -18.37 -16.98 3.19
C ASN A 116 -18.03 -16.69 4.66
N GLY A 117 -17.06 -17.41 5.23
CA GLY A 117 -16.59 -17.14 6.59
C GLY A 117 -16.03 -15.72 6.75
N VAL A 118 -15.37 -15.16 5.73
CA VAL A 118 -14.93 -13.75 5.74
C VAL A 118 -16.12 -12.78 5.69
N MET A 119 -17.18 -13.10 4.95
CA MET A 119 -18.42 -12.31 4.97
C MET A 119 -19.07 -12.34 6.36
N ASP A 120 -19.07 -13.50 7.03
CA ASP A 120 -19.61 -13.62 8.40
C ASP A 120 -18.78 -12.83 9.41
N ILE A 121 -17.44 -12.82 9.27
CA ILE A 121 -16.56 -11.97 10.08
C ILE A 121 -16.86 -10.50 9.80
N PHE A 122 -17.03 -10.11 8.54
CA PHE A 122 -17.37 -8.73 8.20
C PHE A 122 -18.74 -8.32 8.75
N ASN A 123 -19.75 -9.19 8.71
CA ASN A 123 -21.06 -8.91 9.32
C ASN A 123 -20.92 -8.65 10.82
N ARG A 124 -20.18 -9.49 11.56
CA ARG A 124 -19.91 -9.27 13.00
C ARG A 124 -19.18 -7.95 13.24
N TYR A 125 -18.22 -7.60 12.39
CA TYR A 125 -17.53 -6.31 12.48
C TYR A 125 -18.49 -5.13 12.36
N ILE A 126 -19.49 -5.21 11.47
CA ILE A 126 -20.54 -4.18 11.36
C ILE A 126 -21.45 -4.18 12.61
N GLU A 127 -21.83 -5.35 13.13
CA GLU A 127 -22.64 -5.47 14.36
C GLU A 127 -21.94 -4.87 15.59
N GLU A 128 -20.61 -4.89 15.64
CA GLU A 128 -19.79 -4.27 16.68
C GLU A 128 -19.62 -2.75 16.53
N GLY A 129 -20.24 -2.14 15.51
CA GLY A 129 -20.17 -0.70 15.23
C GLY A 129 -19.14 -0.31 14.17
N GLY A 130 -18.51 -1.29 13.52
CA GLY A 130 -17.67 -1.05 12.34
C GLY A 130 -18.47 -0.57 11.12
N SER A 131 -17.77 -0.02 10.14
CA SER A 131 -18.34 0.41 8.87
C SER A 131 -17.48 -0.03 7.68
N GLN A 132 -18.03 -0.03 6.48
CA GLN A 132 -17.24 -0.33 5.28
C GLN A 132 -16.08 0.65 5.08
N LEU A 133 -16.28 1.94 5.41
CA LEU A 133 -15.26 2.96 5.29
C LEU A 133 -14.14 2.76 6.33
N SER A 134 -14.49 2.47 7.58
CA SER A 134 -13.51 2.18 8.62
C SER A 134 -12.73 0.91 8.29
N PHE A 135 -13.39 -0.14 7.79
CA PHE A 135 -12.69 -1.35 7.32
C PHE A 135 -11.70 -1.04 6.19
N TYR A 136 -12.09 -0.20 5.23
CA TYR A 136 -11.21 0.24 4.16
C TYR A 136 -9.95 0.95 4.71
N MET A 137 -10.13 1.95 5.56
CA MET A 137 -9.04 2.77 6.08
C MET A 137 -8.12 2.04 7.06
N THR A 138 -8.71 1.25 7.97
CA THR A 138 -7.99 0.65 9.11
C THR A 138 -7.39 -0.70 8.76
N VAL A 139 -8.10 -1.54 8.00
CA VAL A 139 -7.70 -2.93 7.75
C VAL A 139 -7.23 -3.10 6.32
N TYR A 140 -8.07 -2.75 5.35
CA TYR A 140 -7.80 -3.02 3.94
C TYR A 140 -6.53 -2.31 3.47
N MET A 141 -6.39 -1.01 3.73
CA MET A 141 -5.18 -0.26 3.37
C MET A 141 -3.94 -0.76 4.13
N GLU A 142 -4.08 -1.16 5.40
CA GLU A 142 -2.97 -1.69 6.19
C GLU A 142 -2.44 -3.01 5.60
N ILE A 143 -3.29 -3.85 5.01
CA ILE A 143 -2.87 -5.06 4.29
C ILE A 143 -1.85 -4.70 3.19
N PHE A 144 -2.09 -3.65 2.39
CA PHE A 144 -1.15 -3.25 1.34
C PHE A 144 0.17 -2.71 1.91
N THR A 145 0.09 -1.94 3.00
CA THR A 145 1.25 -1.41 3.72
C THR A 145 2.18 -2.52 4.21
N VAL A 146 1.64 -3.55 4.87
CA VAL A 146 2.45 -4.66 5.41
C VAL A 146 2.87 -5.69 4.35
N SER A 147 2.19 -5.70 3.20
CA SER A 147 2.48 -6.61 2.08
C SER A 147 3.51 -6.06 1.11
N GLY A 148 3.97 -4.82 1.33
CA GLY A 148 5.11 -4.24 0.65
C GLY A 148 4.80 -3.52 -0.66
N PHE A 149 3.55 -3.09 -0.85
CA PHE A 149 3.14 -2.25 -1.98
C PHE A 149 3.73 -0.84 -1.92
N PHE A 150 4.09 -0.38 -0.72
CA PHE A 150 4.68 0.92 -0.49
C PHE A 150 6.12 0.79 0.01
N SER A 151 6.93 1.82 -0.27
CA SER A 151 8.20 2.01 0.43
C SER A 151 7.91 2.23 1.91
N VAL A 152 8.92 2.03 2.77
CA VAL A 152 8.69 2.23 4.20
C VAL A 152 8.41 3.70 4.52
N ASN A 153 9.08 4.61 3.81
CA ASN A 153 8.84 6.04 3.96
C ASN A 153 7.38 6.40 3.60
N LEU A 154 6.88 5.91 2.47
CA LEU A 154 5.50 6.14 2.04
C LEU A 154 4.49 5.47 2.99
N SER A 155 4.83 4.30 3.53
CA SER A 155 4.02 3.60 4.54
C SER A 155 3.84 4.43 5.81
N ASN A 156 4.91 5.08 6.27
CA ASN A 156 4.88 5.91 7.48
C ASN A 156 3.99 7.14 7.26
N GLN A 157 4.20 7.86 6.14
CA GLN A 157 3.39 9.03 5.78
C GLN A 157 1.91 8.69 5.62
N MET A 158 1.59 7.55 5.00
CA MET A 158 0.21 7.10 4.83
C MET A 158 -0.42 6.69 6.17
N GLY A 159 0.37 6.13 7.08
CA GLY A 159 -0.06 5.83 8.45
C GLY A 159 -0.45 7.08 9.23
N GLU A 160 0.37 8.14 9.14
CA GLU A 160 0.09 9.44 9.74
C GLU A 160 -1.18 10.06 9.15
N ALA A 161 -1.30 10.12 7.83
CA ALA A 161 -2.47 10.68 7.15
C ALA A 161 -3.77 9.90 7.45
N LEU A 162 -3.71 8.57 7.56
CA LEU A 162 -4.86 7.75 7.93
C LEU A 162 -5.27 7.96 9.40
N GLN A 163 -4.30 8.21 10.29
CA GLN A 163 -4.55 8.49 11.69
C GLN A 163 -5.25 9.84 11.87
N GLU A 164 -4.75 10.90 11.20
CA GLU A 164 -5.41 12.21 11.20
C GLU A 164 -6.83 12.16 10.62
N ALA A 165 -7.05 11.37 9.56
CA ALA A 165 -8.37 11.17 8.98
C ALA A 165 -9.35 10.44 9.93
N GLN A 166 -8.85 9.59 10.83
CA GLN A 166 -9.68 8.95 11.86
C GLN A 166 -10.04 9.89 13.00
N GLU A 167 -9.11 10.75 13.43
CA GLU A 167 -9.35 11.69 14.53
C GLU A 167 -10.34 12.82 14.16
N THR A 168 -10.58 13.01 12.86
CA THR A 168 -11.48 14.03 12.32
C THR A 168 -12.88 13.50 11.96
N MET A 169 -13.15 12.20 12.14
CA MET A 169 -14.47 11.56 11.94
C MET A 169 -15.14 11.21 13.26
#